data_AF-A0A7J7G4Z2-F1
#
_entry.id   AF-A0A7J7G4Z2-F1
#
_cell.length_a   1.000
_cell.length_b   1.000
_cell.length_c   1.000
_cell.angle_alpha   90.00
_cell.angle_beta   90.00
_cell.angle_gamma   90.00
#
_symmetry.space_group_name_H-M   'P 1'
#
loop_
_entity.id
_entity.type
_entity.pdbx_description
1 polymer ?
#
loop_
_entity_poly.entity_id
_entity_poly.type
_entity_poly.pdbx_seq_one_letter_code
_entity_poly.pdbx_strand_id
1 'polypeptide(L)'
;MDAVLLLAGSVPVQQHFIVPSSPRVSASPRISLVNSRSDSTPGKRTPRVSSESNVIRSDTKTKICAYYREMLKSNPNNALLLRNYAKFLHEVEGDMVKAEEYYGRAILASPGDGEVLCLCGKLIWDTQRDEDRAQSYFDQAILASPNDCTVLGLYAQFMWEAEEEEEENEDGGDG
;
A
#
# COMPACT_ATOMS: atom_id res chain seq x y z
N MET A 1 -55.05 -16.56 -24.64
CA MET A 1 -54.86 -15.87 -25.94
C MET A 1 -55.08 -14.40 -25.65
N ASP A 2 -54.01 -13.62 -25.54
CA ASP A 2 -54.07 -12.16 -25.62
C ASP A 2 -52.75 -11.67 -26.22
N ALA A 3 -52.87 -10.75 -27.16
CA ALA A 3 -51.87 -10.38 -28.15
C ALA A 3 -51.29 -8.99 -27.88
N VAL A 4 -49.97 -8.90 -28.06
CA VAL A 4 -49.21 -7.84 -28.78
C VAL A 4 -49.40 -6.37 -28.36
N LEU A 5 -48.30 -5.73 -27.95
CA LEU A 5 -47.79 -4.51 -28.61
C LEU A 5 -46.32 -4.24 -28.23
N LEU A 6 -45.46 -4.46 -29.23
CA LEU A 6 -44.10 -3.92 -29.35
C LEU A 6 -44.17 -2.42 -29.60
N LEU A 7 -43.37 -1.62 -28.88
CA LEU A 7 -42.90 -0.34 -29.40
C LEU A 7 -41.42 -0.17 -29.08
N ALA A 8 -40.62 -0.34 -30.14
CA ALA A 8 -39.24 0.08 -30.24
C ALA A 8 -39.17 1.57 -30.60
N GLY A 9 -38.19 2.27 -30.04
CA GLY A 9 -37.64 3.55 -30.51
C GLY A 9 -36.30 3.73 -29.80
N SER A 10 -35.12 3.66 -30.42
CA SER A 10 -34.54 4.29 -31.63
C SER A 10 -34.16 5.78 -31.45
N VAL A 11 -32.96 6.02 -30.88
CA VAL A 11 -31.79 6.86 -31.34
C VAL A 11 -32.04 8.38 -31.56
N PRO A 12 -31.14 9.33 -31.15
CA PRO A 12 -29.69 9.43 -31.46
C PRO A 12 -28.77 9.80 -30.26
N VAL A 13 -27.49 9.39 -30.17
CA VAL A 13 -26.25 9.60 -30.96
C VAL A 13 -25.81 11.06 -31.14
N GLN A 14 -24.58 11.29 -30.64
CA GLN A 14 -23.62 12.38 -30.89
C GLN A 14 -23.80 13.72 -30.17
N GLN A 15 -22.89 13.96 -29.22
CA GLN A 15 -22.02 15.13 -29.27
C GLN A 15 -20.60 14.74 -28.83
N HIS A 16 -19.70 14.67 -29.80
CA HIS A 16 -18.26 14.76 -29.57
C HIS A 16 -17.97 16.13 -28.96
N PHE A 17 -17.37 16.17 -27.77
CA PHE A 17 -16.66 17.37 -27.33
C PHE A 17 -15.17 17.07 -27.27
N ILE A 18 -14.46 17.84 -28.08
CA ILE A 18 -13.02 17.81 -28.30
C ILE A 18 -12.30 18.21 -27.02
N VAL A 19 -11.31 17.41 -26.66
CA VAL A 19 -10.33 17.67 -25.60
C VAL A 19 -9.52 18.93 -25.96
N PRO A 20 -9.49 20.00 -25.14
CA PRO A 20 -8.41 20.96 -25.24
C PRO A 20 -7.16 20.36 -24.58
N SER A 21 -6.20 19.96 -25.43
CA SER A 21 -4.85 19.57 -25.02
C SER A 21 -4.22 20.66 -24.15
N SER A 22 -3.87 20.31 -22.91
CA SER A 22 -3.06 21.19 -22.05
C SER A 22 -1.73 21.51 -22.72
N PRO A 23 -1.32 22.79 -22.80
CA PRO A 23 -0.03 23.15 -23.39
C PRO A 23 1.13 22.60 -22.53
N ARG A 24 2.01 21.83 -23.18
CA ARG A 24 3.34 21.46 -22.69
C ARG A 24 4.06 22.71 -22.19
N VAL A 25 4.38 22.77 -20.90
CA VAL A 25 5.35 23.72 -20.38
C VAL A 25 6.74 23.26 -20.81
N SER A 26 7.36 24.12 -21.60
CA SER A 26 8.71 24.01 -22.14
C SER A 26 9.75 23.88 -21.04
N ALA A 27 10.74 23.04 -21.33
CA ALA A 27 11.94 22.80 -20.55
C ALA A 27 12.84 24.04 -20.38
N SER A 28 13.67 23.96 -19.33
CA SER A 28 15.00 24.58 -19.14
C SER A 28 15.04 25.96 -18.45
N PRO A 29 16.06 26.24 -17.59
CA PRO A 29 17.46 25.82 -17.77
C PRO A 29 18.20 25.18 -16.58
N ARG A 30 19.23 24.42 -16.97
CA ARG A 30 20.37 23.92 -16.18
C ARG A 30 20.89 24.96 -15.19
N ILE A 31 20.96 24.60 -13.91
CA ILE A 31 21.82 25.30 -12.95
C ILE A 31 23.26 24.87 -13.22
N SER A 32 24.07 25.83 -13.65
CA SER A 32 25.52 25.72 -13.81
C SER A 32 26.19 25.60 -12.44
N LEU A 33 27.07 24.62 -12.34
CA LEU A 33 28.00 24.36 -11.27
C LEU A 33 28.82 25.62 -10.91
N VAL A 34 28.64 26.16 -9.69
CA VAL A 34 29.65 27.04 -9.08
C VAL A 34 30.42 26.24 -8.04
N ASN A 35 31.67 25.92 -8.39
CA ASN A 35 32.61 25.23 -7.54
C ASN A 35 33.42 26.29 -6.77
N SER A 36 32.93 26.67 -5.59
CA SER A 36 33.64 27.57 -4.70
C SER A 36 34.46 26.75 -3.71
N ARG A 37 35.74 26.53 -4.05
CA ARG A 37 36.76 26.10 -3.10
C ARG A 37 36.89 27.15 -1.99
N SER A 38 36.66 26.76 -0.76
CA SER A 38 37.21 27.47 0.39
C SER A 38 37.60 26.48 1.50
N ASP A 39 38.90 26.39 1.64
CA ASP A 39 39.69 26.19 2.84
C ASP A 39 39.60 24.90 3.66
N SER A 40 40.78 24.29 3.73
CA SER A 40 41.12 23.13 4.52
C SER A 40 41.40 23.59 5.96
N THR A 41 40.55 23.20 6.90
CA THR A 41 40.93 23.14 8.32
C THR A 41 40.67 21.72 8.83
N PRO A 42 41.66 21.04 9.47
CA PRO A 42 41.46 19.71 10.01
C PRO A 42 40.74 19.83 11.36
N GLY A 43 39.41 19.98 11.29
CA GLY A 43 38.51 19.89 12.44
C GLY A 43 38.21 18.43 12.79
N LYS A 44 38.46 18.08 14.05
CA LYS A 44 38.22 16.79 14.72
C LYS A 44 37.09 15.97 14.10
N ARG A 45 37.41 14.79 13.55
CA ARG A 45 36.42 13.74 13.29
C ARG A 45 35.89 13.23 14.63
N THR A 46 34.75 13.75 15.06
CA THR A 46 33.85 12.96 15.88
C THR A 46 33.19 11.94 14.95
N PRO A 47 33.40 10.62 15.11
CA PRO A 47 32.39 9.71 14.61
C PRO A 47 31.13 9.92 15.46
N ARG A 48 29.96 9.51 14.95
CA ARG A 48 28.75 9.16 15.74
C ARG A 48 27.54 10.10 15.69
N VAL A 49 27.06 10.45 14.49
CA VAL A 49 25.64 10.86 14.29
C VAL A 49 24.74 9.66 13.95
N SER A 50 25.33 8.49 13.66
CA SER A 50 24.59 7.27 13.28
C SER A 50 24.06 6.46 14.47
N SER A 51 24.61 6.60 15.68
CA SER A 51 24.13 5.80 16.81
C SER A 51 23.05 6.49 17.63
N GLU A 52 23.10 7.82 17.76
CA GLU A 52 22.06 8.56 18.49
C GLU A 52 20.73 8.52 17.74
N SER A 53 20.76 8.72 16.42
CA SER A 53 19.57 8.57 15.55
C SER A 53 18.95 7.17 15.61
N ASN A 54 19.77 6.11 15.65
CA ASN A 54 19.29 4.74 15.79
C ASN A 54 18.73 4.44 17.18
N VAL A 55 19.33 4.97 18.25
CA VAL A 55 18.81 4.83 19.62
C VAL A 55 17.47 5.55 19.77
N ILE A 56 17.35 6.80 19.30
CA ILE A 56 16.09 7.54 19.34
C ILE A 56 14.99 6.84 18.52
N ARG A 57 15.33 6.27 17.36
CA ARG A 57 14.39 5.46 16.56
C ARG A 57 13.96 4.19 17.29
N SER A 58 14.86 3.51 17.98
CA SER A 58 14.55 2.32 18.80
C SER A 58 13.65 2.65 20.00
N ASP A 59 13.94 3.77 20.68
CA ASP A 59 13.19 4.21 21.86
C ASP A 59 11.76 4.62 21.48
N THR A 60 11.60 5.32 20.35
CA THR A 60 10.29 5.72 19.83
C THR A 60 9.47 4.50 19.42
N LYS A 61 10.08 3.54 18.69
CA LYS A 61 9.48 2.26 18.34
C LYS A 61 8.94 1.52 19.57
N THR A 62 9.77 1.37 20.60
CA THR A 62 9.42 0.69 21.86
C THR A 62 8.24 1.35 22.56
N LYS A 63 8.20 2.70 22.61
CA LYS A 63 7.09 3.46 23.21
C LYS A 63 5.77 3.26 22.45
N ILE A 64 5.81 3.29 21.11
CA ILE A 64 4.62 3.03 20.27
C ILE A 64 4.11 1.61 20.51
N CYS A 65 5.01 0.64 20.53
CA CYS A 65 4.72 -0.77 20.82
C CYS A 65 4.06 -0.97 22.21
N ALA A 66 4.51 -0.24 23.23
CA ALA A 66 3.90 -0.27 24.56
C ALA A 66 2.51 0.38 24.56
N TYR A 67 2.34 1.51 23.87
CA TYR A 67 1.08 2.23 23.76
C TYR A 67 -0.03 1.36 23.13
N TYR A 68 0.25 0.71 21.99
CA TYR A 68 -0.73 -0.18 21.37
C TYR A 68 -1.13 -1.34 22.29
N ARG A 69 -0.16 -1.94 22.99
CA ARG A 69 -0.44 -3.03 23.93
C ARG A 69 -1.32 -2.59 25.09
N GLU A 70 -1.10 -1.42 25.67
CA GLU A 70 -1.97 -0.88 26.73
C GLU A 70 -3.39 -0.60 26.21
N MET A 71 -3.52 0.02 25.04
CA MET A 71 -4.83 0.30 24.44
C MET A 71 -5.62 -0.98 24.12
N LEU A 72 -4.93 -2.02 23.65
CA LEU A 72 -5.52 -3.33 23.36
C LEU A 72 -5.90 -4.12 24.63
N LYS A 73 -5.28 -3.86 25.79
CA LYS A 73 -5.74 -4.44 27.07
C LYS A 73 -7.11 -3.91 27.45
N SER A 74 -7.36 -2.62 27.24
CA SER A 74 -8.65 -2.01 27.54
C SER A 74 -9.71 -2.34 26.49
N ASN A 75 -9.32 -2.42 25.21
CA ASN A 75 -10.22 -2.64 24.09
C ASN A 75 -9.71 -3.75 23.14
N PRO A 76 -9.79 -5.03 23.54
CA PRO A 76 -9.12 -6.13 22.84
C PRO A 76 -9.67 -6.45 21.43
N ASN A 77 -10.90 -6.03 21.15
CA ASN A 77 -11.61 -6.29 19.89
C ASN A 77 -11.85 -5.02 19.06
N ASN A 78 -11.13 -3.93 19.34
CA ASN A 78 -11.25 -2.72 18.53
C ASN A 78 -10.51 -2.92 17.19
N ALA A 79 -11.28 -3.09 16.11
CA ALA A 79 -10.75 -3.37 14.77
C ALA A 79 -9.70 -2.33 14.30
N LEU A 80 -9.95 -1.05 14.55
CA LEU A 80 -9.03 0.03 14.16
C LEU A 80 -7.69 -0.06 14.90
N LEU A 81 -7.72 -0.35 16.22
CA LEU A 81 -6.48 -0.54 17.00
C LEU A 81 -5.72 -1.78 16.56
N LEU A 82 -6.42 -2.88 16.31
CA LEU A 82 -5.83 -4.13 15.83
C LEU A 82 -5.15 -3.93 14.47
N ARG A 83 -5.85 -3.31 13.51
CA ARG A 83 -5.33 -2.98 12.18
C ARG A 83 -4.10 -2.08 12.24
N ASN A 84 -4.18 -0.98 12.99
CA ASN A 84 -3.07 -0.03 13.07
C ASN A 84 -1.84 -0.64 13.76
N TYR A 85 -2.06 -1.51 14.74
CA TYR A 85 -0.95 -2.24 15.37
C TYR A 85 -0.35 -3.29 14.44
N ALA A 86 -1.18 -4.04 13.69
CA ALA A 86 -0.71 -4.98 12.67
C ALA A 86 0.13 -4.28 11.58
N LYS A 87 -0.33 -3.13 11.10
CA LYS A 87 0.41 -2.30 10.14
C LYS A 87 1.74 -1.82 10.69
N PHE A 88 1.77 -1.37 11.94
CA PHE A 88 3.02 -1.00 12.62
C PHE A 88 3.97 -2.21 12.74
N LEU A 89 3.44 -3.39 13.08
CA LEU A 89 4.24 -4.62 13.16
C LEU A 89 4.83 -4.99 11.80
N HIS A 90 4.05 -4.88 10.74
CA HIS A 90 4.47 -5.14 9.37
C HIS A 90 5.53 -4.13 8.90
N GLU A 91 5.19 -2.85 8.85
CA GLU A 91 5.99 -1.82 8.16
C GLU A 91 7.15 -1.27 9.00
N VAL A 92 7.02 -1.28 10.34
CA VAL A 92 7.99 -0.65 11.25
C VAL A 92 8.77 -1.68 12.06
N GLU A 93 8.09 -2.71 12.59
CA GLU A 93 8.78 -3.77 13.33
C GLU A 93 9.42 -4.82 12.44
N GLY A 94 8.82 -5.12 11.29
CA GLY A 94 9.17 -6.27 10.46
C GLY A 94 8.75 -7.61 11.07
N ASP A 95 7.84 -7.60 12.04
CA ASP A 95 7.32 -8.80 12.69
C ASP A 95 6.08 -9.30 11.95
N MET A 96 6.33 -9.99 10.83
CA MET A 96 5.31 -10.45 9.91
C MET A 96 4.34 -11.45 10.55
N VAL A 97 4.84 -12.34 11.41
CA VAL A 97 4.04 -13.35 12.10
C VAL A 97 3.03 -12.70 13.04
N LYS A 98 3.47 -11.73 13.86
CA LYS A 98 2.53 -10.99 14.69
C LYS A 98 1.60 -10.12 13.85
N ALA A 99 2.11 -9.49 12.79
CA ALA A 99 1.26 -8.70 11.91
C ALA A 99 0.07 -9.52 11.38
N GLU A 100 0.32 -10.74 10.89
CA GLU A 100 -0.72 -11.65 10.41
C GLU A 100 -1.72 -12.00 11.51
N GLU A 101 -1.26 -12.30 12.73
CA GLU A 101 -2.14 -12.57 13.89
C GLU A 101 -3.08 -11.37 14.16
N TYR A 102 -2.54 -10.15 14.23
CA TYR A 102 -3.32 -8.96 14.55
C TYR A 102 -4.25 -8.54 13.41
N TYR A 103 -3.84 -8.75 12.16
CA TYR A 103 -4.70 -8.58 11.00
C TYR A 103 -5.87 -9.57 11.00
N GLY A 104 -5.62 -10.86 11.27
CA GLY A 104 -6.68 -11.86 11.41
C GLY A 104 -7.68 -11.50 12.51
N ARG A 105 -7.20 -10.99 13.65
CA ARG A 105 -8.07 -10.46 14.72
C ARG A 105 -8.87 -9.24 14.29
N ALA A 106 -8.28 -8.34 13.49
CA ALA A 106 -8.99 -7.18 12.96
C ALA A 106 -10.11 -7.59 12.00
N ILE A 107 -9.87 -8.58 11.13
CA ILE A 107 -10.90 -9.17 10.26
C ILE A 107 -12.03 -9.77 11.11
N LEU A 108 -11.72 -10.55 12.14
CA LEU A 108 -12.75 -11.13 13.02
C LEU A 108 -13.59 -10.05 13.73
N ALA A 109 -12.97 -8.93 14.10
CA ALA A 109 -13.66 -7.81 14.72
C ALA A 109 -14.51 -6.99 13.73
N SER A 110 -14.09 -6.90 12.46
CA SER A 110 -14.80 -6.19 11.40
C SER A 110 -14.58 -6.84 10.03
N PRO A 111 -15.36 -7.88 9.67
CA PRO A 111 -15.13 -8.68 8.46
C PRO A 111 -15.29 -7.91 7.14
N GLY A 112 -15.99 -6.78 7.15
CA GLY A 112 -16.22 -5.93 5.98
C GLY A 112 -15.30 -4.70 5.91
N ASP A 113 -14.22 -4.65 6.69
CA ASP A 113 -13.23 -3.57 6.57
C ASP A 113 -12.30 -3.87 5.38
N GLY A 114 -12.61 -3.26 4.23
CA GLY A 114 -11.81 -3.42 3.01
C GLY A 114 -10.35 -3.01 3.18
N GLU A 115 -10.03 -2.06 4.06
CA GLU A 115 -8.65 -1.65 4.32
C GLU A 115 -7.88 -2.73 5.11
N VAL A 116 -8.52 -3.42 6.06
CA VAL A 116 -7.91 -4.58 6.73
C VAL A 116 -7.65 -5.69 5.72
N LEU A 117 -8.65 -6.00 4.89
CA LEU A 117 -8.57 -7.09 3.90
C LEU A 117 -7.42 -6.87 2.91
N CYS A 118 -7.30 -5.68 2.31
CA CYS A 118 -6.21 -5.40 1.36
C CYS A 118 -4.83 -5.38 2.03
N LEU A 119 -4.72 -4.92 3.28
CA LEU A 119 -3.47 -4.99 4.04
C LEU A 119 -3.07 -6.43 4.38
N CYS A 120 -4.04 -7.33 4.59
CA CYS A 120 -3.78 -8.77 4.75
C CYS A 120 -3.27 -9.36 3.43
N GLY A 121 -3.95 -9.08 2.31
CA GLY A 121 -3.52 -9.52 0.98
C GLY A 121 -2.09 -9.08 0.68
N LYS A 122 -1.78 -7.81 0.95
CA LYS A 122 -0.42 -7.27 0.83
C LYS A 122 0.60 -8.02 1.70
N LEU A 123 0.28 -8.31 2.96
CA LEU A 123 1.19 -9.05 3.84
C LEU A 123 1.46 -10.47 3.31
N ILE A 124 0.43 -11.17 2.83
CA ILE A 124 0.60 -12.50 2.25
C ILE A 124 1.50 -12.43 1.01
N TRP A 125 1.26 -11.45 0.14
CA TRP A 125 2.10 -11.22 -1.02
C TRP A 125 3.56 -10.91 -0.63
N ASP A 126 3.79 -9.97 0.28
CA ASP A 126 5.12 -9.54 0.72
C ASP A 126 5.93 -10.67 1.42
N THR A 127 5.26 -11.66 2.01
CA THR A 127 5.90 -12.68 2.86
C THR A 127 5.99 -14.06 2.23
N GLN A 128 4.99 -14.43 1.44
CA GLN A 128 4.80 -15.79 0.94
C GLN A 128 4.80 -15.86 -0.59
N ARG A 129 4.62 -14.73 -1.29
CA ARG A 129 4.35 -14.72 -2.75
C ARG A 129 3.25 -15.71 -3.15
N ASP A 130 2.26 -15.88 -2.27
CA ASP A 130 1.10 -16.73 -2.50
C ASP A 130 0.02 -15.89 -3.18
N GLU A 131 0.05 -15.92 -4.52
CA GLU A 131 -0.82 -15.11 -5.37
C GLU A 131 -2.31 -15.43 -5.14
N ASP A 132 -2.68 -16.72 -5.12
CA ASP A 132 -4.06 -17.17 -4.92
C ASP A 132 -4.65 -16.62 -3.61
N ARG A 133 -3.90 -16.73 -2.51
CA ARG A 133 -4.36 -16.20 -1.21
C ARG A 133 -4.37 -14.69 -1.18
N ALA A 134 -3.36 -14.03 -1.75
CA ALA A 134 -3.29 -12.58 -1.80
C ALA A 134 -4.47 -12.00 -2.61
N GLN A 135 -4.71 -12.53 -3.80
CA GLN A 135 -5.80 -12.15 -4.69
C GLN A 135 -7.16 -12.34 -4.01
N SER A 136 -7.37 -13.47 -3.33
CA SER A 136 -8.62 -13.72 -2.59
C SER A 136 -8.95 -12.62 -1.56
N TYR A 137 -7.93 -12.09 -0.87
CA TYR A 137 -8.12 -10.98 0.07
C TYR A 137 -8.40 -9.66 -0.64
N PHE A 138 -7.72 -9.38 -1.75
CA PHE A 138 -7.96 -8.18 -2.55
C PHE A 138 -9.36 -8.16 -3.18
N ASP A 139 -9.83 -9.28 -3.71
CA ASP A 139 -11.19 -9.41 -4.25
C ASP A 139 -12.24 -9.10 -3.17
N GLN A 140 -12.07 -9.65 -1.97
CA GLN A 140 -12.92 -9.33 -0.83
C GLN A 140 -12.85 -7.85 -0.43
N ALA A 141 -11.65 -7.25 -0.49
CA ALA A 141 -11.47 -5.83 -0.16
C ALA A 141 -12.20 -4.91 -1.13
N ILE A 142 -12.17 -5.19 -2.44
CA ILE A 142 -12.89 -4.42 -3.47
C ILE A 142 -14.40 -4.57 -3.31
N LEU A 143 -14.87 -5.79 -3.02
CA LEU A 143 -16.29 -6.02 -2.76
C LEU A 143 -16.77 -5.24 -1.53
N ALA A 144 -15.95 -5.15 -0.49
CA ALA A 144 -16.26 -4.40 0.72
C ALA A 144 -16.21 -2.88 0.51
N SER A 145 -15.21 -2.39 -0.22
CA SER A 145 -14.89 -0.96 -0.36
C SER A 145 -14.49 -0.58 -1.79
N PRO A 146 -15.41 -0.64 -2.77
CA PRO A 146 -15.07 -0.50 -4.20
C PRO A 146 -14.59 0.89 -4.62
N ASN A 147 -14.85 1.91 -3.79
CA ASN A 147 -14.47 3.30 -4.06
C ASN A 147 -13.34 3.80 -3.14
N ASP A 148 -12.74 2.91 -2.34
CA ASP A 148 -11.62 3.29 -1.47
C ASP A 148 -10.31 3.33 -2.27
N CYS A 149 -9.68 4.50 -2.32
CA CYS A 149 -8.46 4.69 -3.10
C CYS A 149 -7.26 3.91 -2.56
N THR A 150 -7.22 3.61 -1.27
CA THR A 150 -6.16 2.80 -0.65
C THR A 150 -6.31 1.35 -1.08
N VAL A 151 -7.54 0.82 -1.04
CA VAL A 151 -7.84 -0.55 -1.52
C VAL A 151 -7.48 -0.69 -2.99
N LEU A 152 -7.96 0.23 -3.84
CA LEU A 152 -7.69 0.20 -5.27
C LEU A 152 -6.20 0.34 -5.58
N GLY A 153 -5.49 1.21 -4.86
CA GLY A 153 -4.05 1.43 -5.05
C GLY A 153 -3.21 0.21 -4.69
N LEU A 154 -3.50 -0.42 -3.54
CA LEU A 154 -2.79 -1.63 -3.12
C LEU A 154 -3.09 -2.81 -4.03
N TYR A 155 -4.33 -2.93 -4.53
CA TYR A 155 -4.66 -4.00 -5.46
C TYR A 155 -3.97 -3.82 -6.81
N ALA A 156 -3.96 -2.60 -7.36
CA ALA A 156 -3.24 -2.32 -8.59
C ALA A 156 -1.74 -2.61 -8.47
N GLN A 157 -1.14 -2.28 -7.31
CA GLN A 157 0.25 -2.62 -7.02
C GLN A 157 0.47 -4.14 -7.03
N PHE A 158 -0.38 -4.90 -6.35
CA PHE A 158 -0.30 -6.36 -6.33
C PHE A 158 -0.39 -6.96 -7.74
N MET A 159 -1.36 -6.51 -8.55
CA MET A 159 -1.54 -7.02 -9.91
C MET A 159 -0.31 -6.78 -10.78
N TRP A 160 0.32 -5.61 -10.67
CA TRP A 160 1.55 -5.32 -11.41
C TRP A 160 2.73 -6.19 -10.96
N GLU A 161 2.90 -6.37 -9.64
CA GLU A 161 4.00 -7.19 -9.13
C GLU A 161 3.81 -8.67 -9.44
N ALA A 162 2.57 -9.18 -9.45
CA ALA A 162 2.28 -10.57 -9.78
C ALA A 162 2.55 -10.87 -11.27
N GLU A 163 2.11 -10.00 -12.17
CA GLU A 163 2.37 -10.12 -13.62
C GLU A 163 3.88 -10.12 -13.93
N GLU A 164 4.66 -9.25 -13.29
CA GLU A 164 6.13 -9.22 -13.44
C GLU A 164 6.78 -10.54 -12.97
N GLU A 165 6.30 -11.13 -11.86
CA GLU A 165 6.81 -12.42 -11.37
C GLU A 165 6.46 -13.58 -12.31
N GLU A 166 5.28 -13.59 -12.93
CA GLU A 166 4.92 -14.59 -13.94
C GLU A 166 5.85 -14.53 -15.17
N GLU A 167 6.07 -13.33 -15.71
CA GLU A 167 6.95 -13.12 -16.87
C GLU A 167 8.41 -13.55 -16.61
N GLU A 168 8.96 -13.23 -15.43
CA GLU A 168 10.32 -13.65 -15.04
C GLU A 168 10.46 -15.18 -14.94
N ASN A 169 9.41 -15.87 -14.49
CA ASN A 169 9.40 -17.33 -14.39
C ASN A 169 9.32 -18.01 -15.77
N GLU A 170 8.73 -17.35 -16.78
CA GLU A 170 8.63 -17.89 -18.15
C GLU A 170 9.92 -17.70 -18.96
N ASP A 171 10.64 -16.57 -18.82
CA ASP A 171 11.88 -16.28 -19.58
C ASP A 171 13.12 -17.01 -19.02
N GLY A 172 13.09 -17.45 -17.75
CA GLY A 172 14.18 -18.17 -17.09
C GLY A 172 14.28 -19.68 -17.41
N GLY A 173 13.38 -20.22 -18.25
CA GLY A 173 13.21 -21.65 -18.49
C GLY A 173 14.01 -22.29 -19.64
N ASP A 174 14.80 -21.54 -20.40
CA ASP A 174 15.61 -22.05 -21.51
C ASP A 174 17.12 -22.04 -21.20
N GLY A 175 17.64 -23.16 -20.71
CA GLY A 175 19.06 -23.37 -20.38
C GLY A 175 19.51 -24.82 -20.46
#